data_AF-A0A4Q6B8I4-F1
#
_entry.id   AF-A0A4Q6B8I4-F1
#
_cell.length_a   1.000
_cell.length_b   1.000
_cell.length_c   1.000
_cell.angle_alpha   90.00
_cell.angle_beta   90.00
_cell.angle_gamma   90.00
#
_symmetry.space_group_name_H-M   'P 1'
#
loop_
_entity.id
_entity.type
_entity.pdbx_description
1 polymer ?
#
loop_
_entity_poly.entity_id
_entity_poly.type
_entity_poly.pdbx_seq_one_letter_code
_entity_poly.pdbx_strand_id
1 'polypeptide(L)'
;MKVFLTSAYGNVKPKEWLLAHDTMAATLHTTNPADADVIIFAENHPGHDPYFRTLLKNDIYRKYKQKCVLYHDMDRSITPLPTLSPSIETWQFNARHKRTAHYISRLCENDAINNAAIQFQAEREYLYNFIGARTHKIRAQLLSLDHPADAYIKDTTGSRAWELDPD
;
A
#
# COMPACT_ATOMS: atom_id res chain seq x y z
N MET A 1 23.19 6.30 -2.53
CA MET A 1 22.57 5.02 -2.14
C MET A 1 21.92 4.43 -3.38
N LYS A 2 22.26 3.21 -3.78
CA LYS A 2 21.70 2.50 -4.94
C LYS A 2 20.68 1.46 -4.49
N VAL A 3 19.53 1.42 -5.14
CA VAL A 3 18.42 0.52 -4.87
C VAL A 3 18.21 -0.40 -6.07
N PHE A 4 18.10 -1.70 -5.81
CA PHE A 4 17.65 -2.67 -6.80
C PHE A 4 16.26 -3.15 -6.41
N LEU A 5 15.26 -2.79 -7.20
CA LEU A 5 13.86 -3.15 -6.96
C LEU A 5 13.50 -4.39 -7.79
N THR A 6 12.93 -5.41 -7.14
CA THR A 6 12.62 -6.68 -7.79
C THR A 6 11.40 -7.36 -7.15
N SER A 7 11.01 -8.49 -7.73
CA SER A 7 10.03 -9.41 -7.16
C SER A 7 10.45 -10.85 -7.44
N ALA A 8 10.26 -11.73 -6.46
CA ALA A 8 10.44 -13.17 -6.59
C ALA A 8 9.26 -13.84 -7.31
N TYR A 9 8.12 -13.15 -7.44
CA TYR A 9 6.87 -13.66 -8.02
C TYR A 9 6.55 -13.03 -9.40
N GLY A 10 7.45 -12.22 -9.94
CA GLY A 10 7.38 -11.70 -11.32
C GLY A 10 6.92 -10.25 -11.41
N ASN A 11 5.89 -9.99 -12.21
CA ASN A 11 5.30 -8.65 -12.36
C ASN A 11 4.18 -8.49 -11.35
N VAL A 12 4.49 -7.74 -10.30
CA VAL A 12 3.59 -7.46 -9.17
C VAL A 12 3.37 -5.96 -9.08
N LYS A 13 2.12 -5.57 -8.82
CA LYS A 13 1.68 -4.17 -8.77
C LYS A 13 2.57 -3.25 -7.91
N PRO A 14 3.04 -3.66 -6.70
CA PRO A 14 3.89 -2.78 -5.89
C PRO A 14 5.20 -2.37 -6.57
N LYS A 15 5.85 -3.33 -7.26
CA LYS A 15 7.09 -3.07 -8.01
C LYS A 15 6.83 -2.06 -9.12
N GLU A 16 5.79 -2.28 -9.91
CA GLU A 16 5.43 -1.40 -11.05
C GLU A 16 5.04 -0.01 -10.57
N TRP A 17 4.24 0.08 -9.50
CA TRP A 17 3.84 1.36 -8.92
C TRP A 17 5.03 2.16 -8.44
N LEU A 18 5.96 1.52 -7.70
CA LEU A 18 7.18 2.18 -7.23
C LEU A 18 8.02 2.71 -8.39
N LEU A 19 8.19 1.92 -9.46
CA LEU A 19 8.94 2.38 -10.64
C LEU A 19 8.25 3.56 -11.34
N ALA A 20 6.93 3.60 -11.36
CA ALA A 20 6.16 4.67 -12.00
C ALA A 20 6.11 5.97 -11.17
N HIS A 21 6.22 5.89 -9.85
CA HIS A 21 6.09 7.03 -8.94
C HIS A 21 7.39 7.45 -8.25
N ASP A 22 8.51 6.80 -8.59
CA ASP A 22 9.82 7.20 -8.08
C ASP A 22 10.36 8.42 -8.83
N THR A 23 10.16 9.58 -8.22
CA THR A 23 10.70 10.87 -8.68
C THR A 23 12.23 10.95 -8.71
N MET A 24 12.93 10.00 -8.07
CA MET A 24 14.40 9.92 -8.01
C MET A 24 14.99 8.74 -8.80
N ALA A 25 14.16 7.99 -9.55
CA ALA A 25 14.51 6.72 -10.20
C ALA A 25 15.80 6.76 -11.00
N ALA A 26 16.04 7.84 -11.74
CA ALA A 26 17.23 7.99 -12.58
C ALA A 26 18.55 8.04 -11.80
N THR A 27 18.52 8.35 -10.49
CA THR A 27 19.72 8.57 -9.68
C THR A 27 19.99 7.46 -8.66
N LEU A 28 18.95 6.76 -8.22
CA LEU A 28 19.05 5.75 -7.17
C LEU A 28 18.89 4.32 -7.69
N HIS A 29 18.27 4.09 -8.86
CA HIS A 29 18.05 2.73 -9.35
C HIS A 29 19.27 2.12 -10.04
N THR A 30 19.56 0.87 -9.70
CA THR A 30 20.49 0.02 -10.44
C THR A 30 19.74 -1.16 -11.04
N THR A 31 20.17 -1.62 -12.21
CA THR A 31 19.70 -2.86 -12.85
C THR A 31 20.56 -4.06 -12.47
N ASN A 32 21.65 -3.84 -11.74
CA ASN A 32 22.54 -4.88 -11.25
C ASN A 32 22.41 -5.02 -9.72
N PRO A 33 21.96 -6.18 -9.19
CA PRO A 33 21.83 -6.39 -7.75
C PRO A 33 23.19 -6.37 -7.02
N ALA A 34 24.31 -6.61 -7.70
CA ALA A 34 25.64 -6.52 -7.09
C ALA A 34 25.95 -5.09 -6.64
N ASP A 35 25.59 -4.10 -7.47
CA ASP A 35 25.89 -2.68 -7.25
C ASP A 35 24.92 -1.99 -6.28
N ALA A 36 23.87 -2.70 -5.87
CA ALA A 36 22.85 -2.16 -4.98
C ALA A 36 23.35 -2.08 -3.53
N ASP A 37 23.08 -0.97 -2.86
CA ASP A 37 23.24 -0.84 -1.40
C ASP A 37 22.07 -1.54 -0.69
N VAL A 38 20.88 -1.53 -1.29
CA VAL A 38 19.69 -2.23 -0.82
C VAL A 38 18.94 -2.90 -1.97
N ILE A 39 18.45 -4.11 -1.71
CA ILE A 39 17.59 -4.87 -2.62
C ILE A 39 16.20 -4.93 -2.00
N ILE A 40 15.19 -4.43 -2.70
CA ILE A 40 13.81 -4.46 -2.24
C ILE A 40 13.05 -5.49 -3.06
N PHE A 41 12.59 -6.56 -2.39
CA PHE A 41 11.57 -7.45 -2.93
C PHE A 41 10.21 -6.80 -2.65
N ALA A 42 9.57 -6.22 -3.67
CA ALA A 42 8.30 -5.53 -3.53
C ALA A 42 7.15 -6.49 -3.87
N GLU A 43 6.65 -7.20 -2.87
CA GLU A 43 5.66 -8.26 -3.07
C GLU A 43 4.27 -7.85 -2.58
N ASN A 44 3.24 -8.23 -3.33
CA ASN A 44 1.88 -8.28 -2.80
C ASN A 44 1.61 -9.65 -2.18
N HIS A 45 0.37 -9.91 -1.74
CA HIS A 45 -0.09 -11.17 -1.16
C HIS A 45 0.05 -12.34 -2.16
N PRO A 46 1.08 -13.19 -2.09
CA PRO A 46 1.17 -14.34 -2.98
C PRO A 46 0.26 -15.42 -2.40
N GLY A 47 -1.01 -15.43 -2.82
CA GLY A 47 -2.04 -16.32 -2.24
C GLY A 47 -1.68 -17.82 -2.27
N HIS A 48 -0.76 -18.21 -3.15
CA HIS A 48 -0.28 -19.59 -3.30
C HIS A 48 1.03 -19.90 -2.53
N ASP A 49 1.68 -18.91 -1.92
CA ASP A 49 2.96 -19.09 -1.21
C ASP A 49 3.05 -18.23 0.07
N PRO A 50 2.19 -18.48 1.07
CA PRO A 50 2.13 -17.69 2.30
C PRO A 50 3.40 -17.74 3.16
N TYR A 51 4.32 -18.68 2.88
CA TYR A 51 5.58 -18.87 3.59
C TYR A 51 6.81 -18.45 2.79
N PHE A 52 6.61 -17.74 1.68
CA PHE A 52 7.68 -17.16 0.87
C PHE A 52 8.73 -18.16 0.37
N ARG A 53 8.32 -19.41 0.08
CA ARG A 53 9.23 -20.47 -0.38
C ARG A 53 9.91 -20.11 -1.71
N THR A 54 9.20 -19.41 -2.59
CA THR A 54 9.76 -18.93 -3.86
C THR A 54 10.82 -17.86 -3.63
N LEU A 55 10.55 -16.87 -2.78
CA LEU A 55 11.54 -15.85 -2.39
C LEU A 55 12.77 -16.48 -1.73
N LEU A 56 12.58 -17.43 -0.82
CA LEU A 56 13.68 -18.11 -0.14
C LEU A 56 14.58 -18.91 -1.10
N LYS A 57 14.05 -19.34 -2.25
CA LYS A 57 14.80 -20.04 -3.30
C LYS A 57 15.41 -19.08 -4.34
N ASN A 58 15.06 -17.80 -4.32
CA ASN A 58 15.50 -16.82 -5.31
C ASN A 58 17.03 -16.60 -5.25
N ASP A 59 17.70 -16.63 -6.39
CA ASP A 59 19.16 -16.52 -6.48
C ASP A 59 19.70 -15.19 -5.97
N ILE A 60 18.97 -14.09 -6.19
CA ILE A 60 19.35 -12.76 -5.71
C ILE A 60 19.30 -12.74 -4.18
N TYR A 61 18.22 -13.25 -3.59
CA TYR A 61 18.10 -13.34 -2.13
C TYR A 61 19.20 -14.22 -1.53
N ARG A 62 19.43 -15.41 -2.10
CA ARG A 62 20.46 -16.34 -1.61
C ARG A 62 21.87 -15.75 -1.68
N LYS A 63 22.17 -14.95 -2.70
CA LYS A 63 23.48 -14.34 -2.91
C LYS A 63 23.70 -13.05 -2.10
N TYR A 64 22.66 -12.27 -1.87
CA TYR A 64 22.76 -10.91 -1.31
C TYR A 64 21.89 -10.68 -0.06
N LYS A 65 21.59 -11.75 0.69
CA LYS A 65 20.67 -11.78 1.83
C LYS A 65 20.78 -10.58 2.78
N GLN A 66 21.99 -10.15 3.11
CA GLN A 66 22.29 -9.08 4.06
C GLN A 66 21.77 -7.70 3.66
N LYS A 67 21.50 -7.50 2.36
CA LYS A 67 20.98 -6.24 1.84
C LYS A 67 19.55 -6.38 1.29
N CYS A 68 18.90 -7.52 1.49
CA CYS A 68 17.53 -7.76 1.06
C CYS A 68 16.53 -7.28 2.11
N VAL A 69 15.56 -6.51 1.67
CA VAL A 69 14.38 -6.08 2.43
C VAL A 69 13.14 -6.48 1.64
N LEU A 70 12.10 -6.90 2.34
CA LEU A 70 10.79 -7.21 1.78
C LEU A 70 9.86 -6.03 2.00
N TYR A 71 9.20 -5.52 0.96
CA TYR A 71 7.95 -4.79 1.13
C TYR A 71 6.81 -5.80 0.99
N HIS A 72 5.87 -5.80 1.94
CA HIS A 72 4.73 -6.70 1.91
C HIS A 72 3.50 -6.12 2.63
N ASP A 73 2.35 -6.20 1.98
CA ASP A 73 1.10 -5.56 2.38
C ASP A 73 0.09 -6.48 3.08
N MET A 74 0.43 -7.77 3.28
CA MET A 74 -0.47 -8.70 3.98
C MET A 74 -0.44 -8.55 5.50
N ASP A 75 -1.64 -8.41 6.05
CA ASP A 75 -1.89 -8.47 7.48
C ASP A 75 -1.44 -9.81 8.06
N ARG A 76 -0.90 -9.78 9.29
CA ARG A 76 -0.50 -10.98 10.05
C ARG A 76 0.49 -11.91 9.34
N SER A 77 1.20 -11.40 8.34
CA SER A 77 2.24 -12.13 7.60
C SER A 77 3.44 -12.50 8.49
N ILE A 78 3.88 -13.76 8.37
CA ILE A 78 5.16 -14.23 8.91
C ILE A 78 6.19 -14.13 7.80
N THR A 79 7.14 -13.21 7.93
CA THR A 79 8.05 -12.85 6.84
C THR A 79 9.48 -13.32 7.13
N PRO A 80 10.20 -13.88 6.15
CA PRO A 80 11.48 -14.54 6.41
C PRO A 80 12.71 -13.62 6.44
N LEU A 81 12.55 -12.33 6.11
CA LEU A 81 13.61 -11.33 6.03
C LEU A 81 13.13 -9.97 6.56
N PRO A 82 14.03 -9.00 6.80
CA PRO A 82 13.63 -7.66 7.21
C PRO A 82 12.53 -7.10 6.30
N THR A 83 11.46 -6.60 6.89
CA THR A 83 10.21 -6.30 6.19
C THR A 83 9.70 -4.90 6.50
N LEU A 84 9.31 -4.18 5.45
CA LEU A 84 8.49 -3.00 5.47
C LEU A 84 7.04 -3.41 5.23
N SER A 85 6.14 -3.04 6.14
CA SER A 85 4.73 -3.39 6.04
C SER A 85 3.85 -2.23 6.47
N PRO A 86 2.73 -1.99 5.77
CA PRO A 86 1.81 -0.92 6.14
C PRO A 86 0.96 -1.23 7.37
N SER A 87 0.85 -2.50 7.73
CA SER A 87 0.04 -2.97 8.86
C SER A 87 0.86 -3.93 9.70
N ILE A 88 1.13 -3.54 10.95
CA ILE A 88 1.92 -4.33 11.90
C ILE A 88 1.16 -4.36 13.22
N GLU A 89 0.72 -5.55 13.63
CA GLU A 89 0.18 -5.74 14.98
C GLU A 89 1.30 -5.67 16.02
N THR A 90 0.99 -5.23 17.24
CA THR A 90 1.98 -5.05 18.31
C THR A 90 2.85 -6.28 18.55
N TRP A 91 2.28 -7.49 18.45
CA TRP A 91 3.02 -8.75 18.62
C TRP A 91 3.95 -9.09 17.45
N GLN A 92 3.75 -8.49 16.28
CA GLN A 92 4.63 -8.64 15.11
C GLN A 92 5.74 -7.60 15.05
N PHE A 93 5.61 -6.52 15.84
CA PHE A 93 6.58 -5.45 15.82
C PHE A 93 7.92 -5.90 16.38
N ASN A 94 8.95 -5.81 15.54
CA ASN A 94 10.33 -6.00 15.94
C ASN A 94 11.16 -4.97 15.22
N ALA A 95 11.74 -4.03 15.96
CA ALA A 95 12.52 -2.93 15.42
C ALA A 95 13.68 -3.35 14.48
N ARG A 96 14.18 -4.58 14.61
CA ARG A 96 15.26 -5.11 13.76
C ARG A 96 14.75 -5.91 12.56
N HIS A 97 13.46 -6.26 12.52
CA HIS A 97 12.90 -7.18 11.51
C HIS A 97 11.66 -6.63 10.80
N LYS A 98 10.75 -5.91 11.46
CA LYS A 98 9.50 -5.40 10.87
C LYS A 98 9.35 -3.92 11.19
N ARG A 99 9.22 -3.08 10.15
CA ARG A 99 9.03 -1.63 10.25
C ARG A 99 7.80 -1.20 9.45
N THR A 100 7.15 -0.14 9.93
CA THR A 100 5.98 0.43 9.28
C THR A 100 6.37 1.18 8.01
N ALA A 101 5.56 1.06 6.97
CA ALA A 101 5.64 1.85 5.74
C ALA A 101 4.24 2.26 5.28
N HIS A 102 4.11 3.00 4.18
CA HIS A 102 2.80 3.28 3.59
C HIS A 102 2.37 2.17 2.63
N TYR A 103 1.07 2.04 2.36
CA TYR A 103 0.59 1.24 1.23
C TYR A 103 1.09 1.89 -0.07
N ILE A 104 1.90 1.17 -0.85
CA ILE A 104 2.52 1.69 -2.07
C ILE A 104 1.80 1.27 -3.35
N SER A 105 0.73 0.47 -3.28
CA SER A 105 -0.08 0.21 -4.48
C SER A 105 -1.47 -0.16 -4.04
N ARG A 106 -2.49 0.49 -4.62
CA ARG A 106 -3.88 0.20 -4.31
C ARG A 106 -4.43 -0.81 -5.32
N LEU A 107 -5.35 -1.66 -4.87
CA LEU A 107 -6.03 -2.59 -5.77
C LEU A 107 -6.85 -1.82 -6.82
N CYS A 108 -7.51 -0.76 -6.37
CA CYS A 108 -8.26 0.20 -7.15
C CYS A 108 -7.70 1.60 -6.82
N GLU A 109 -7.33 2.35 -7.85
CA GLU A 109 -6.95 3.75 -7.68
C GLU A 109 -8.20 4.58 -7.41
N ASN A 110 -8.09 5.54 -6.49
CA ASN A 110 -9.20 6.43 -6.22
C ASN A 110 -8.97 7.70 -7.04
N ASP A 111 -9.63 7.77 -8.20
CA ASP A 111 -9.56 8.93 -9.09
C ASP A 111 -10.03 10.22 -8.43
N ALA A 112 -10.92 10.16 -7.44
CA ALA A 112 -11.30 11.35 -6.67
C ALA A 112 -10.15 11.85 -5.78
N ILE A 113 -9.20 11.00 -5.39
CA ILE A 113 -7.97 11.42 -4.68
C ILE A 113 -6.90 11.85 -5.69
N ASN A 114 -6.73 11.12 -6.79
CA ASN A 114 -5.68 11.38 -7.78
C ASN A 114 -6.00 12.63 -8.63
N ASN A 115 -7.28 12.89 -8.92
CA ASN A 115 -7.77 14.07 -9.64
C ASN A 115 -8.31 15.16 -8.71
N ALA A 116 -8.35 14.91 -7.39
CA ALA A 116 -8.50 16.04 -6.48
C ALA A 116 -7.30 16.94 -6.74
N ALA A 117 -7.56 18.14 -7.23
CA ALA A 117 -6.70 19.26 -6.90
C ALA A 117 -6.78 19.37 -5.38
N ILE A 118 -5.96 18.59 -4.66
CA ILE A 118 -5.90 18.64 -3.21
C ILE A 118 -5.39 20.03 -2.91
N GLN A 119 -6.32 20.95 -2.67
CA GLN A 119 -6.01 22.29 -2.23
C GLN A 119 -5.64 22.17 -0.75
N PHE A 120 -4.42 21.69 -0.50
CA PHE A 120 -3.81 21.64 0.83
C PHE A 120 -3.78 23.02 1.52
N GLN A 121 -4.07 24.09 0.78
CA GLN A 121 -4.14 25.47 1.28
C GLN A 121 -5.51 25.84 1.86
N ALA A 122 -6.57 25.07 1.62
CA ALA A 122 -7.84 25.24 2.31
C ALA A 122 -7.84 24.35 3.56
N GLU A 123 -7.54 24.95 4.71
CA GLU A 123 -7.70 24.29 6.00
C GLU A 123 -9.19 23.97 6.20
N ARG A 124 -9.52 22.68 6.28
CA ARG A 124 -10.88 22.23 6.59
C ARG A 124 -11.02 22.15 8.10
N GLU A 125 -12.09 22.73 8.63
CA GLU A 125 -12.36 22.74 10.07
C GLU A 125 -12.57 21.33 10.63
N TYR A 126 -13.16 20.43 9.81
CA TYR A 126 -13.49 19.07 10.22
C TYR A 126 -13.01 18.03 9.21
N LEU A 127 -12.31 17.00 9.70
CA LEU A 127 -12.01 15.77 8.95
C LEU A 127 -12.86 14.62 9.50
N TYR A 128 -13.97 14.32 8.82
CA TYR A 128 -14.84 13.20 9.19
C TYR A 128 -15.19 12.32 7.98
N ASN A 129 -15.34 11.03 8.23
CA ASN A 129 -15.90 10.07 7.28
C ASN A 129 -16.84 9.13 8.04
N PHE A 130 -18.09 9.04 7.61
CA PHE A 130 -19.09 8.14 8.19
C PHE A 130 -19.40 7.02 7.21
N ILE A 131 -18.93 5.81 7.53
CA ILE A 131 -19.38 4.59 6.83
C ILE A 131 -20.48 3.97 7.69
N GLY A 132 -21.73 4.29 7.37
CA GLY A 132 -22.91 3.81 8.09
C GLY A 132 -23.53 2.57 7.45
N ALA A 133 -24.10 1.68 8.27
CA ALA A 133 -24.96 0.60 7.78
C ALA A 133 -26.26 1.18 7.18
N ARG A 134 -26.78 0.55 6.10
CA ARG A 134 -28.04 0.94 5.44
C ARG A 134 -29.21 1.08 6.43
N THR A 135 -29.21 0.27 7.49
CA THR A 135 -30.28 0.20 8.49
C THR A 135 -30.13 1.21 9.63
N HIS A 136 -29.06 2.02 9.64
CA HIS A 136 -28.81 2.93 10.75
C HIS A 136 -29.73 4.15 10.67
N LYS A 137 -30.51 4.40 11.72
CA LYS A 137 -31.53 5.46 11.77
C LYS A 137 -30.99 6.86 11.49
N ILE A 138 -29.71 7.10 11.81
CA ILE A 138 -29.02 8.38 11.61
C ILE A 138 -28.66 8.63 10.14
N ARG A 139 -28.62 7.59 9.28
CA ARG A 139 -28.18 7.75 7.87
C ARG A 139 -29.04 8.72 7.08
N ALA A 140 -30.36 8.56 7.14
CA ALA A 140 -31.29 9.44 6.44
C ALA A 140 -31.20 10.89 6.97
N GLN A 141 -30.96 11.04 8.27
CA GLN A 141 -30.79 12.35 8.90
C GLN A 141 -29.49 13.03 8.45
N LEU A 142 -28.38 12.28 8.35
CA LEU A 142 -27.10 12.81 7.87
C LEU A 142 -27.20 13.32 6.43
N LEU A 143 -27.90 12.62 5.54
CA LEU A 143 -28.08 13.04 4.15
C LEU A 143 -29.00 14.27 3.99
N SER A 144 -29.77 14.61 5.02
CA SER A 144 -30.70 15.73 5.01
C SER A 144 -30.18 16.96 5.76
N LEU A 145 -28.95 16.93 6.28
CA LEU A 145 -28.39 18.10 6.97
C LEU A 145 -27.95 19.15 5.94
N ASP A 146 -27.98 20.42 6.34
CA ASP A 146 -27.24 21.45 5.61
C ASP A 146 -25.76 21.26 5.90
N HIS A 147 -25.00 21.01 4.84
CA HIS A 147 -23.59 20.71 4.95
C HIS A 147 -22.74 21.92 4.64
N PRO A 148 -21.65 22.15 5.39
CA PRO A 148 -20.61 23.08 5.00
C PRO A 148 -20.18 22.83 3.55
N ALA A 149 -19.83 23.88 2.82
CA ALA A 149 -19.43 23.79 1.41
C ALA A 149 -18.21 22.88 1.17
N ASP A 150 -17.43 22.61 2.22
CA ASP A 150 -16.24 21.75 2.20
C ASP A 150 -16.51 20.29 2.62
N ALA A 151 -17.76 19.92 2.89
CA ALA A 151 -18.16 18.54 3.16
C ALA A 151 -18.52 17.80 1.86
N TYR A 152 -17.90 16.63 1.64
CA TYR A 152 -18.28 15.72 0.56
C TYR A 152 -19.26 14.66 1.07
N ILE A 153 -20.44 14.59 0.47
CA ILE A 153 -21.47 13.62 0.86
C ILE A 153 -22.06 12.99 -0.40
N LYS A 154 -21.98 11.65 -0.45
CA LYS A 154 -22.54 10.82 -1.51
C LYS A 154 -23.44 9.77 -0.87
N ASP A 155 -24.68 9.67 -1.34
CA ASP A 155 -25.53 8.53 -1.02
C ASP A 155 -24.98 7.29 -1.72
N THR A 156 -24.41 6.36 -0.95
CA THR A 156 -23.87 5.08 -1.44
C THR A 156 -24.88 3.92 -1.33
N THR A 157 -26.18 4.20 -1.19
CA THR A 157 -27.23 3.18 -1.15
C THR A 157 -27.28 2.46 -2.49
N GLY A 158 -26.74 1.25 -2.55
CA GLY A 158 -26.67 0.45 -3.77
C GLY A 158 -25.24 0.04 -4.11
N SER A 159 -24.25 0.80 -3.66
CA SER A 159 -22.84 0.45 -3.80
C SER A 159 -22.48 -0.62 -2.78
N ARG A 160 -21.79 -1.67 -3.21
CA ARG A 160 -21.23 -2.69 -2.31
C ARG A 160 -19.74 -2.47 -2.16
N ALA A 161 -19.23 -2.56 -0.93
CA ALA A 161 -17.80 -2.34 -0.65
C ALA A 161 -16.86 -3.35 -1.35
N TRP A 162 -17.40 -4.43 -1.91
CA TRP A 162 -16.67 -5.44 -2.69
C TRP A 162 -16.86 -5.30 -4.21
N GLU A 163 -17.68 -4.37 -4.68
CA GLU A 163 -17.76 -4.02 -6.09
C GLU A 163 -16.56 -3.12 -6.41
N LEU A 164 -15.59 -3.68 -7.14
CA LEU A 164 -14.33 -3.00 -7.50
C LEU A 164 -14.51 -1.97 -8.63
N ASP A 165 -15.71 -1.89 -9.19
CA ASP A 165 -16.10 -1.00 -10.28
C ASP A 165 -17.47 -0.36 -9.93
N PRO A 166 -17.50 0.61 -9.01
CA PRO A 166 -18.72 1.33 -8.70
C PRO A 166 -18.94 2.41 -9.77
N ASP A 167 -20.09 2.36 -10.44
CA ASP A 167 -20.57 3.40 -11.37
C ASP A 167 -20.43 4.85 -10.81
#